data_AF-A0ABD5FSD3-F1
#
_entry.id   AF-A0ABD5FSD3-F1
#
_cell.length_a   1.000
_cell.length_b   1.000
_cell.length_c   1.000
_cell.angle_alpha   90.00
_cell.angle_beta   90.00
_cell.angle_gamma   90.00
#
_symmetry.space_group_name_H-M   'P 1'
#
loop_
_entity.id
_entity.type
_entity.pdbx_description
1 polymer ?
#
loop_
_entity_poly.entity_id
_entity_poly.type
_entity_poly.pdbx_seq_one_letter_code
_entity_poly.pdbx_strand_id
1 'polypeptide(L)'
;MAKELNFTLEGVQGDLKLKYGPFNQRLYQDGREIKKQGRFNPKYYVINTNGEKEEIKVVYGFDFVHVAVFRGQKIDLEERLSIREYIVGGLPVLLVFLGGLIGALFGIMGATFNYNHMRQEKSFIK
;
A
#
# COMPACT_ATOMS: atom_id res chain seq x y z
N MET A 1 -8.72 -12.39 -3.09
CA MET A 1 -8.28 -13.28 -4.19
C MET A 1 -6.76 -13.16 -4.27
N ALA A 2 -6.01 -14.26 -4.32
CA ALA A 2 -4.54 -14.20 -4.42
C ALA A 2 -4.14 -13.90 -5.86
N LYS A 3 -3.30 -12.89 -6.06
CA LYS A 3 -2.71 -12.55 -7.37
C LYS A 3 -1.34 -13.24 -7.50
N GLU A 4 -0.95 -13.52 -8.74
CA GLU A 4 0.33 -14.14 -9.07
C GLU A 4 1.04 -13.27 -10.11
N LEU A 5 2.33 -13.01 -9.89
CA LEU A 5 3.21 -12.32 -10.83
C LEU A 5 4.37 -13.25 -11.14
N ASN A 6 4.65 -13.46 -12.42
CA ASN A 6 5.82 -14.20 -12.87
C ASN A 6 6.82 -13.21 -13.43
N PHE A 7 8.08 -13.32 -13.03
CA PHE A 7 9.14 -12.43 -13.46
C PHE A 7 10.48 -13.15 -13.45
N THR A 8 11.43 -12.62 -14.21
CA THR A 8 12.81 -13.07 -14.23
C THR A 8 13.71 -11.94 -13.74
N LEU A 9 14.86 -12.30 -13.19
CA LEU A 9 15.86 -11.34 -12.75
C LEU A 9 17.20 -11.72 -13.35
N GLU A 10 17.91 -10.74 -13.89
CA GLU A 10 19.24 -10.96 -14.43
C GLU A 10 20.19 -11.45 -13.32
N GLY A 11 20.88 -12.57 -13.58
CA GLY A 11 21.76 -13.21 -12.62
C GLY A 11 21.07 -14.12 -11.59
N VAL A 12 19.73 -14.25 -11.63
CA VAL A 12 18.99 -15.24 -10.82
C VAL A 12 18.68 -16.47 -11.67
N GLN A 13 18.83 -17.65 -11.08
CA GLN A 13 18.52 -18.89 -11.76
C GLN A 13 17.01 -19.11 -11.81
N GLY A 14 16.49 -19.42 -13.00
CA GLY A 14 15.12 -19.88 -13.17
C GLY A 14 14.05 -18.80 -13.08
N ASP A 15 12.79 -19.23 -13.04
CA ASP A 15 11.63 -18.33 -13.01
C ASP A 15 11.25 -18.00 -11.58
N LEU A 16 10.97 -16.72 -11.33
CA LEU A 16 10.44 -16.25 -10.05
C LEU A 16 8.94 -16.01 -10.14
N LYS A 17 8.24 -16.40 -9.09
CA LYS A 17 6.81 -16.14 -8.94
C LYS A 17 6.51 -15.50 -7.60
N LEU A 18 5.85 -14.35 -7.61
CA LEU A 18 5.29 -13.72 -6.41
C LEU A 18 3.79 -14.03 -6.34
N LYS A 19 3.36 -14.69 -5.27
CA LYS A 19 1.93 -14.87 -4.94
C LYS A 19 1.58 -13.98 -3.77
N TYR A 20 0.61 -13.09 -3.93
CA TYR A 20 0.28 -12.13 -2.88
C TYR A 20 -1.23 -11.84 -2.78
N GLY A 21 -1.60 -11.29 -1.63
CA GLY A 21 -2.94 -10.84 -1.27
C GLY A 21 -2.85 -9.85 -0.10
N PRO A 22 -3.99 -9.39 0.45
CA PRO A 22 -4.00 -8.29 1.43
C PRO A 22 -3.17 -8.56 2.70
N PHE A 23 -3.01 -9.84 3.07
CA PHE A 23 -2.34 -10.26 4.31
C PHE A 23 -1.23 -11.28 4.09
N ASN A 24 -1.06 -11.77 2.86
CA ASN A 24 -0.11 -12.82 2.56
C ASN A 24 0.71 -12.47 1.32
N GLN A 25 1.97 -12.85 1.35
CA GLN A 25 2.89 -12.69 0.23
C GLN A 25 3.88 -13.85 0.31
N ARG A 26 4.14 -14.53 -0.81
CA ARG A 26 5.02 -15.70 -0.91
C ARG A 26 5.79 -15.61 -2.20
N LEU A 27 7.10 -15.83 -2.13
CA LEU A 27 7.98 -15.85 -3.29
C LEU A 27 8.30 -17.31 -3.61
N TYR A 28 8.33 -17.66 -4.89
CA TYR A 28 8.69 -18.96 -5.40
C TYR A 28 9.82 -18.80 -6.42
N GLN A 29 10.74 -19.76 -6.44
CA GLN A 29 11.77 -19.93 -7.48
C GLN A 29 11.64 -21.34 -8.04
N ASP A 30 11.44 -21.46 -9.36
CA ASP A 30 11.21 -22.74 -10.05
C ASP A 30 10.12 -23.60 -9.38
N GLY A 31 9.03 -22.95 -8.95
CA GLY A 31 7.91 -23.59 -8.27
C GLY A 31 8.12 -23.94 -6.80
N ARG A 32 9.32 -23.71 -6.22
CA ARG A 32 9.61 -23.93 -4.79
C ARG A 32 9.44 -22.65 -3.99
N GLU A 33 8.69 -22.72 -2.89
CA GLU A 33 8.48 -21.57 -2.00
C GLU A 33 9.77 -21.19 -1.26
N ILE A 34 10.17 -19.92 -1.37
CA ILE A 34 11.26 -19.34 -0.61
C ILE A 34 10.69 -18.77 0.69
N LYS A 35 11.17 -19.31 1.82
CA LYS A 35 10.76 -18.84 3.15
C LYS A 35 11.33 -17.45 3.42
N LYS A 36 10.47 -16.56 3.91
CA LYS A 36 10.86 -15.25 4.42
C LYS A 36 11.79 -15.40 5.62
N GLN A 37 12.80 -14.54 5.70
CA GLN A 37 13.66 -14.40 6.86
C GLN A 37 13.57 -12.99 7.44
N GLY A 38 13.41 -12.88 8.75
CA GLY A 38 13.31 -11.61 9.47
C GLY A 38 11.86 -11.10 9.66
N ARG A 39 11.67 -10.33 10.74
CA ARG A 39 10.35 -9.86 11.19
C ARG A 39 10.02 -8.42 10.75
N PHE A 40 11.00 -7.52 10.80
CA PHE A 40 10.81 -6.07 10.56
C PHE A 40 11.19 -5.59 9.15
N ASN A 41 11.87 -6.43 8.37
CA ASN A 41 12.17 -6.19 6.97
C ASN A 41 12.43 -7.55 6.30
N PRO A 42 11.36 -8.31 5.98
CA PRO A 42 11.51 -9.69 5.55
C PRO A 42 12.29 -9.76 4.23
N LYS A 43 13.30 -10.60 4.23
CA LYS A 43 14.17 -10.88 3.08
C LYS A 43 13.90 -12.28 2.57
N TYR A 44 14.16 -12.49 1.29
CA TYR A 44 14.20 -13.80 0.67
C TYR A 44 15.61 -14.05 0.16
N TYR A 45 15.96 -15.32 -0.01
CA TYR A 45 17.23 -15.73 -0.60
C TYR A 45 16.94 -16.57 -1.83
N VAL A 46 17.32 -16.06 -3.00
CA VAL A 46 17.22 -16.73 -4.30
C VAL A 46 18.56 -17.35 -4.68
N ILE A 47 18.54 -18.40 -5.48
CA ILE A 47 19.75 -19.00 -6.05
C ILE A 47 20.15 -18.24 -7.31
N ASN A 48 21.40 -17.78 -7.39
CA ASN A 48 21.95 -17.13 -8.58
C ASN A 48 22.37 -18.16 -9.65
N THR A 49 22.74 -17.71 -10.83
CA THR A 49 23.23 -18.58 -11.92
C THR A 49 24.49 -19.39 -11.57
N ASN A 50 25.21 -18.98 -10.53
CA ASN A 50 26.42 -19.66 -10.03
C ASN A 50 26.10 -20.66 -8.90
N GLY A 51 24.83 -20.81 -8.49
CA GLY A 51 24.40 -21.69 -7.41
C GLY A 51 24.49 -21.09 -6.00
N GLU A 52 24.86 -19.81 -5.87
CA GLU A 52 25.01 -19.11 -4.60
C GLU A 52 23.68 -18.47 -4.15
N LYS A 53 23.52 -18.29 -2.85
CA LYS A 53 22.35 -17.60 -2.28
C LYS A 53 22.55 -16.10 -2.30
N GLU A 54 21.61 -15.38 -2.90
CA GLU A 54 21.59 -13.93 -2.93
C GLU A 54 20.33 -13.35 -2.32
N GLU A 55 20.49 -12.20 -1.65
CA GLU A 55 19.39 -11.49 -1.01
C GLU A 55 18.50 -10.78 -2.04
N ILE A 56 17.20 -11.02 -1.94
CA ILE A 56 16.17 -10.25 -2.62
C ILE A 56 15.15 -9.76 -1.59
N LYS A 57 14.70 -8.52 -1.74
CA LYS A 57 13.56 -7.98 -0.99
C LYS A 57 12.40 -7.76 -1.94
N VAL A 58 11.19 -8.03 -1.47
CA VAL A 58 9.99 -7.65 -2.20
C VAL A 58 9.25 -6.67 -1.31
N VAL A 59 9.24 -5.41 -1.74
CA VAL A 59 8.64 -4.29 -1.02
C VAL A 59 7.34 -3.88 -1.70
N TYR A 60 6.39 -3.39 -0.91
CA TYR A 60 5.17 -2.78 -1.43
C TYR A 60 5.36 -1.27 -1.43
N GLY A 61 5.38 -0.66 -2.60
CA GLY A 61 5.56 0.78 -2.77
C GLY A 61 4.33 1.58 -2.35
N PHE A 62 4.52 2.87 -2.08
CA PHE A 62 3.42 3.82 -1.81
C PHE A 62 2.49 4.01 -3.01
N ASP A 63 2.96 3.62 -4.19
CA ASP A 63 2.25 3.61 -5.46
C ASP A 63 1.37 2.35 -5.63
N PHE A 64 1.26 1.51 -4.59
CA PHE A 64 0.50 0.27 -4.56
C PHE A 64 1.05 -0.85 -5.47
N VAL A 65 2.33 -0.76 -5.85
CA VAL A 65 3.01 -1.72 -6.72
C VAL A 65 4.03 -2.54 -5.93
N HIS A 66 4.14 -3.83 -6.25
CA HIS A 66 5.21 -4.68 -5.72
C HIS A 66 6.51 -4.44 -6.48
N VAL A 67 7.59 -4.21 -5.74
CA VAL A 67 8.93 -3.96 -6.29
C VAL A 67 9.89 -5.00 -5.74
N ALA A 68 10.59 -5.69 -6.63
CA ALA A 68 11.73 -6.52 -6.29
C ALA A 68 12.99 -5.65 -6.17
N VAL A 69 13.68 -5.74 -5.04
CA VAL A 69 14.98 -5.10 -4.83
C VAL A 69 16.04 -6.19 -4.81
N PHE A 70 16.88 -6.22 -5.84
CA PHE A 70 17.94 -7.20 -6.04
C PHE A 70 19.25 -6.46 -6.35
N ARG A 71 20.32 -6.76 -5.61
CA ARG A 71 21.64 -6.07 -5.73
C ARG A 71 21.54 -4.52 -5.71
N GLY A 72 20.58 -3.98 -4.97
CA GLY A 72 20.32 -2.54 -4.90
C GLY A 72 19.52 -1.95 -6.07
N GLN A 73 19.26 -2.73 -7.13
CA GLN A 73 18.37 -2.34 -8.22
C GLN A 73 16.91 -2.60 -7.85
N LYS A 74 16.04 -1.66 -8.22
CA LYS A 74 14.58 -1.76 -8.02
C LYS A 74 13.92 -2.13 -9.34
N ILE A 75 13.14 -3.19 -9.33
CA ILE A 75 12.47 -3.74 -10.50
C ILE A 75 10.99 -3.83 -10.18
N ASP A 76 10.18 -3.10 -10.94
CA ASP A 76 8.73 -3.09 -10.80
C ASP A 76 8.17 -4.42 -11.29
N LEU A 77 7.42 -5.12 -10.43
CA LEU A 77 6.85 -6.44 -10.75
C LEU A 77 5.48 -6.33 -11.43
N GLU A 78 4.89 -5.14 -11.41
CA GLU A 78 3.58 -4.84 -11.98
C GLU A 78 3.66 -3.55 -12.78
N GLU A 79 2.76 -3.41 -13.74
CA GLU A 79 2.62 -2.17 -14.47
C GLU A 79 2.12 -1.07 -13.53
N ARG A 80 2.77 0.10 -13.59
CA ARG A 80 2.35 1.26 -12.80
C ARG A 80 1.05 1.79 -13.36
N LEU A 81 0.15 2.18 -12.46
CA LEU A 81 -1.06 2.92 -12.83
C LEU A 81 -0.66 4.20 -13.56
N SER A 82 -1.39 4.53 -14.61
CA SER A 82 -1.30 5.83 -15.25
C SER A 82 -1.80 6.93 -14.32
N ILE A 83 -1.38 8.17 -14.58
CA ILE A 83 -1.82 9.36 -13.83
C ILE A 83 -3.35 9.45 -13.78
N ARG A 84 -4.04 9.05 -14.86
CA ARG A 84 -5.51 9.08 -14.94
C ARG A 84 -6.14 8.07 -13.98
N GLU A 85 -5.59 6.86 -13.91
CA GLU A 85 -6.10 5.82 -13.02
C GLU A 85 -5.85 6.19 -11.55
N TYR A 86 -4.72 6.85 -11.24
CA TYR A 86 -4.49 7.41 -9.90
C TYR A 86 -5.54 8.46 -9.52
N ILE A 87 -5.90 9.37 -10.43
CA ILE A 87 -6.93 10.39 -10.17
C ILE A 87 -8.28 9.72 -9.88
N VAL A 88 -8.68 8.76 -10.70
CA VAL A 88 -9.96 8.03 -10.51
C VAL A 88 -9.95 7.24 -9.20
N GLY A 89 -8.84 6.57 -8.88
CA GLY A 89 -8.69 5.82 -7.63
C GLY A 89 -8.67 6.71 -6.38
N GLY A 90 -8.12 7.92 -6.47
CA GLY A 90 -8.07 8.89 -5.37
C GLY A 90 -9.36 9.68 -5.16
N LEU A 91 -10.26 9.71 -6.16
CA LEU A 91 -11.48 10.51 -6.13
C LEU A 91 -12.38 10.22 -4.91
N PRO A 92 -12.66 8.98 -4.49
CA PRO A 92 -13.49 8.71 -3.31
C PRO A 92 -12.90 9.29 -2.03
N VAL A 93 -11.57 9.20 -1.85
CA VAL A 93 -10.88 9.77 -0.68
C VAL A 93 -10.99 11.29 -0.70
N LEU A 94 -10.78 11.90 -1.87
CA LEU A 94 -10.89 13.34 -2.06
C LEU A 94 -12.32 13.84 -1.77
N LEU A 95 -13.35 13.09 -2.17
CA LEU A 95 -14.75 13.40 -1.88
C LEU A 95 -15.06 13.33 -0.37
N VAL A 96 -14.50 12.36 0.35
CA VAL A 96 -14.63 12.29 1.82
C VAL A 96 -13.96 13.49 2.48
N PHE A 97 -12.78 13.90 2.02
CA PHE A 97 -12.12 15.10 2.56
C PHE A 97 -12.91 16.36 2.27
N LEU A 98 -13.42 16.54 1.05
CA LEU A 98 -14.23 17.70 0.68
C LEU A 98 -15.53 17.76 1.49
N GLY A 99 -16.32 16.68 1.48
CA GLY A 99 -17.58 16.61 2.22
C GLY A 99 -17.38 16.65 3.73
N GLY A 100 -16.36 15.95 4.25
CA GLY A 100 -16.03 15.90 5.67
C GLY A 100 -15.53 17.22 6.21
N LEU A 101 -14.67 17.94 5.47
CA LEU A 101 -14.18 19.25 5.89
C LEU A 101 -15.31 20.29 5.86
N ILE A 102 -16.12 20.29 4.81
CA ILE A 102 -17.31 21.15 4.72
C ILE A 102 -18.28 20.82 5.87
N GLY A 103 -18.59 19.54 6.08
CA GLY A 103 -19.45 19.07 7.17
C GLY A 103 -18.93 19.44 8.55
N ALA A 104 -17.61 19.35 8.78
CA ALA A 104 -16.97 19.75 10.03
C ALA A 104 -17.12 21.27 10.27
N LEU A 105 -16.90 22.10 9.25
CA LEU A 105 -17.07 23.54 9.34
C LEU A 105 -18.51 23.93 9.70
N PHE A 106 -19.49 23.39 8.96
CA PHE A 106 -20.90 23.65 9.25
C PHE A 106 -21.34 23.09 10.60
N GLY A 107 -20.82 21.93 11.01
CA GLY A 107 -21.08 21.34 12.31
C GLY A 107 -20.58 22.21 13.46
N ILE A 108 -19.35 22.73 13.37
CA ILE A 108 -18.77 23.64 14.38
C ILE A 108 -19.57 24.95 14.46
N MET A 109 -19.91 25.54 13.31
CA MET A 109 -20.74 26.75 13.27
C MET A 109 -22.12 26.53 13.90
N GLY A 110 -22.80 25.45 13.54
CA GLY A 110 -24.11 25.10 14.09
C GLY A 110 -24.07 24.83 15.59
N ALA A 111 -23.06 24.09 16.07
CA ALA A 111 -22.85 23.85 17.49
C ALA A 111 -22.62 25.16 18.26
N THR A 112 -21.80 26.07 17.72
CA THR A 112 -21.51 27.37 18.33
C THR A 112 -22.77 28.24 18.41
N PHE A 113 -23.55 28.29 17.33
CA PHE A 113 -24.82 29.01 17.30
C PHE A 113 -25.81 28.46 18.32
N ASN A 114 -26.00 27.13 18.34
CA ASN A 114 -26.91 26.47 19.28
C ASN A 114 -26.49 26.71 20.74
N TYR A 115 -25.21 26.57 21.07
CA TYR A 115 -24.74 26.83 22.42
C TYR A 115 -24.93 28.29 22.85
N ASN A 116 -24.72 29.24 21.94
CA ASN A 116 -24.98 30.65 22.21
C ASN A 116 -26.47 30.93 22.43
N HIS A 117 -27.34 30.34 21.60
CA HIS A 117 -28.79 30.48 21.75
C HIS A 117 -29.29 29.90 23.08
N MET A 118 -28.91 28.66 23.41
CA MET A 118 -29.25 28.03 24.70
C MET A 118 -28.73 28.83 25.90
N ARG A 119 -27.58 29.49 25.77
CA ARG A 119 -27.02 30.37 26.82
C ARG A 119 -27.83 31.65 26.98
N GLN A 120 -28.31 32.24 25.88
CA GLN A 120 -29.18 33.41 25.93
C GLN A 120 -30.52 33.08 26.60
N GLU A 121 -31.18 31.98 26.22
CA GLU A 121 -32.45 31.56 26.84
C GLU A 121 -32.32 31.40 28.36
N LYS A 122 -31.25 30.75 28.84
CA LYS A 122 -30.96 30.63 30.28
C LYS A 122 -30.74 31.98 30.97
N SER A 123 -30.22 32.98 30.26
CA SER A 123 -30.01 34.32 30.81
C SER A 123 -31.30 35.13 30.93
N PHE A 124 -32.32 34.84 30.11
CA PHE A 124 -33.62 35.53 30.15
C PHE A 124 -34.58 34.97 31.21
N ILE A 125 -34.37 33.74 31.67
CA ILE A 125 -35.22 33.07 32.69
C ILE A 125 -34.74 33.36 34.13
N LYS A 126 -33.72 34.22 34.30
CA LYS A 126 -33.14 34.59 35.59
C LYS A 126 -33.62 35.97 36.03
#